data_AF-A0A933WIR3-F1
#
_entry.id   AF-A0A933WIR3-F1
#
_cell.length_a   1.000
_cell.length_b   1.000
_cell.length_c   1.000
_cell.angle_alpha   90.00
_cell.angle_beta   90.00
_cell.angle_gamma   90.00
#
_symmetry.space_group_name_H-M   'P 1'
#
loop_
_entity.id
_entity.type
_entity.pdbx_description
1 polymer ?
#
loop_
_entity_poly.entity_id
_entity_poly.type
_entity_poly.pdbx_seq_one_letter_code
_entity_poly.pdbx_strand_id
1 'polypeptide(L)' 'MKRQVLEQVYPFRPTPSLDAEYYDLHSERRFRVHQFRVTREDGFNCLVSPYYEDGGGTVIDWVPADEIQD' A
#
# COMPACT_ATOMS: atom_id res chain seq x y z
N MET A 1 15.36 -6.63 -1.20
CA MET A 1 14.19 -7.53 -1.11
C MET A 1 12.86 -6.77 -1.19
N LYS A 2 12.54 -5.86 -0.27
CA LYS A 2 11.22 -5.18 -0.24
C LYS A 2 10.89 -4.42 -1.54
N ARG A 3 11.87 -3.77 -2.16
CA ARG A 3 11.72 -3.09 -3.47
C ARG A 3 11.30 -4.05 -4.59
N GLN A 4 11.97 -5.20 -4.70
CA GLN A 4 11.68 -6.19 -5.74
C GLN A 4 10.28 -6.79 -5.59
N VAL A 5 9.86 -7.03 -4.34
CA VAL A 5 8.48 -7.49 -4.06
C VAL A 5 7.48 -6.44 -4.54
N LEU A 6 7.68 -5.18 -4.16
CA LEU A 6 6.80 -4.09 -4.57
C LEU A 6 6.71 -3.96 -6.10
N GLU A 7 7.82 -4.07 -6.82
CA GLU A 7 7.85 -4.02 -8.28
C GLU A 7 7.06 -5.14 -8.97
N GLN A 8 6.94 -6.30 -8.32
CA GLN A 8 6.21 -7.47 -8.82
C GLN A 8 4.72 -7.39 -8.54
N VAL A 9 4.30 -6.83 -7.40
CA VAL A 9 2.89 -6.85 -6.96
C VAL A 9 2.17 -5.52 -7.15
N TYR A 10 2.89 -4.41 -7.32
CA TYR A 10 2.28 -3.10 -7.56
C TYR A 10 1.78 -2.99 -9.02
N PRO A 11 0.48 -2.81 -9.26
CA PRO A 11 -0.12 -2.92 -10.59
C PRO A 11 0.04 -1.66 -11.43
N PHE A 12 0.44 -0.53 -10.83
CA PHE A 12 0.55 0.76 -11.50
C PHE A 12 2.00 1.12 -11.83
N ARG A 13 2.17 2.06 -12.77
CA ARG A 13 3.47 2.65 -13.10
C ARG A 13 3.36 4.19 -13.00
N PRO A 14 4.37 4.87 -12.43
CA PRO A 14 5.61 4.31 -11.87
C PRO A 14 5.39 3.58 -10.53
N THR A 15 6.28 2.65 -10.19
CA THR A 15 6.29 2.03 -8.85
C THR A 15 6.86 3.01 -7.83
N PRO A 16 6.16 3.29 -6.73
CA PRO A 16 6.59 4.31 -5.77
C PRO A 16 7.92 3.97 -5.10
N SER A 17 8.60 5.03 -4.63
CA SER A 17 9.77 4.86 -3.76
C SER A 17 9.35 4.17 -2.46
N LEU A 18 10.24 3.35 -1.88
CA LEU A 18 10.01 2.76 -0.57
C LEU A 18 9.91 3.83 0.55
N ASP A 19 10.55 4.97 0.36
CA ASP A 19 10.52 6.07 1.32
C ASP A 19 9.39 7.07 1.05
N ALA A 20 8.59 6.86 0.00
CA ALA A 20 7.43 7.70 -0.27
C ALA A 20 6.38 7.54 0.84
N GLU A 21 5.66 8.61 1.11
CA GLU A 21 4.54 8.62 2.05
C GLU A 21 3.22 8.50 1.30
N TYR A 22 2.40 7.57 1.75
CA TYR A 22 1.09 7.27 1.20
C TYR A 22 0.04 7.35 2.30
N TYR A 23 -1.20 7.56 1.89
CA TYR A 23 -2.37 7.60 2.75
C TYR A 23 -3.25 6.40 2.45
N ASP A 24 -3.57 5.61 3.48
CA ASP A 24 -4.58 4.57 3.42
C ASP A 24 -5.96 5.21 3.54
N LEU A 25 -6.74 5.13 2.46
CA LEU A 25 -8.06 5.76 2.36
C LEU A 25 -9.08 5.16 3.32
N HIS A 26 -8.93 3.88 3.68
CA HIS A 26 -9.89 3.19 4.53
C HIS A 26 -9.59 3.42 6.01
N SER A 27 -8.31 3.37 6.38
CA SER A 27 -7.88 3.55 7.76
C SER A 27 -7.70 5.01 8.15
N GLU A 28 -7.77 5.93 7.19
CA GLU A 28 -7.51 7.36 7.32
C GLU A 28 -6.14 7.67 7.94
N ARG A 29 -5.11 6.94 7.50
CA ARG A 29 -3.77 6.99 8.10
C ARG A 29 -2.67 7.11 7.06
N ARG A 30 -1.69 7.96 7.35
CA ARG A 30 -0.44 8.07 6.59
C ARG A 30 0.53 6.95 7.01
N PHE A 31 1.29 6.43 6.05
CA PHE A 31 2.37 5.47 6.28
C PHE A 31 3.44 5.59 5.19
N ARG A 32 4.62 5.03 5.44
CA ARG A 32 5.70 4.95 4.45
C ARG A 32 5.55 3.68 3.64
N VAL A 33 5.75 3.75 2.32
CA VAL A 33 5.55 2.60 1.42
C VAL A 33 6.35 1.38 1.89
N HIS A 34 7.55 1.54 2.44
CA HIS A 34 8.31 0.42 3.02
C HIS A 34 7.64 -0.31 4.20
N GLN A 35 6.47 0.11 4.67
CA GLN A 35 5.65 -0.57 5.69
C GLN A 35 4.57 -1.45 5.07
N PHE A 36 4.44 -1.49 3.73
CA PHE A 36 3.46 -2.35 3.07
C PHE A 36 3.57 -3.81 3.52
N ARG A 37 2.43 -4.50 3.46
CA ARG A 37 2.29 -5.93 3.66
C ARG A 37 1.84 -6.58 2.36
N VAL A 38 2.10 -7.88 2.24
CA VAL A 38 1.55 -8.72 1.18
C VAL A 38 0.77 -9.84 1.85
N THR A 39 -0.51 -9.94 1.56
CA THR A 39 -1.38 -11.05 1.98
C THR A 39 -1.59 -11.99 0.79
N ARG A 40 -2.03 -13.22 1.08
CA ARG A 40 -2.38 -14.19 0.05
C ARG A 40 -3.85 -14.57 0.18
N GLU A 41 -4.64 -14.17 -0.80
CA GLU A 41 -6.09 -14.32 -0.80
C GLU A 41 -6.53 -14.90 -2.15
N ASP A 42 -7.34 -15.96 -2.12
CA ASP A 42 -7.82 -16.69 -3.32
C ASP A 42 -6.72 -17.04 -4.34
N GLY A 43 -5.51 -17.29 -3.85
CA GLY A 43 -4.34 -17.65 -4.67
C GLY A 43 -3.53 -16.46 -5.20
N PHE A 44 -3.96 -15.23 -4.98
CA PHE A 44 -3.30 -14.00 -5.42
C PHE A 44 -2.47 -13.34 -4.32
N ASN A 45 -1.39 -12.66 -4.70
CA ASN A 45 -0.63 -11.80 -3.79
C ASN A 45 -1.26 -10.40 -3.79
N CYS A 46 -1.85 -10.04 -2.66
CA CYS A 46 -2.53 -8.76 -2.47
C CYS A 46 -1.59 -7.79 -1.77
N LEU A 47 -1.34 -6.63 -2.39
CA LEU A 47 -0.56 -5.56 -1.78
C LEU A 47 -1.46 -4.72 -0.87
N VAL A 48 -1.19 -4.71 0.44
CA VAL A 48 -2.07 -4.08 1.45
C VAL A 48 -1.28 -3.16 2.41
N SER A 49 -1.98 -2.17 2.97
CA SER A 49 -1.37 -1.19 3.88
C SER A 49 -0.93 -1.89 5.17
N PRO A 50 -0.13 -1.25 6.04
CA PRO A 50 0.12 -1.80 7.37
C PRO A 50 -1.14 -1.91 8.25
N TYR A 51 -2.24 -1.24 7.88
CA TYR A 51 -3.49 -1.14 8.65
C TYR A 51 -4.62 -2.02 8.12
N TYR A 52 -4.34 -2.88 7.14
CA TYR A 52 -5.33 -3.71 6.46
C TYR A 52 -6.28 -4.48 7.42
N GLU A 53 -5.76 -5.00 8.52
CA GLU A 53 -6.53 -5.76 9.53
C GLU A 53 -7.41 -4.88 10.43
N ASP A 54 -7.06 -3.60 10.61
CA ASP A 54 -7.80 -2.67 11.47
C ASP A 54 -9.05 -2.13 10.76
N GLY A 55 -8.91 -1.85 9.47
CA GLY A 55 -9.95 -1.22 8.66
C GLY A 55 -10.86 -2.20 7.93
N GLY A 56 -10.34 -3.35 7.48
CA GLY A 56 -11.05 -4.13 6.45
C GLY A 56 -11.00 -3.45 5.08
N GLY A 57 -9.91 -2.73 4.81
CA GLY A 57 -9.67 -2.02 3.56
C GLY A 57 -9.54 -2.95 2.35
N THR A 58 -9.45 -2.36 1.16
CA THR A 58 -9.30 -3.12 -0.09
C THR A 58 -7.82 -3.18 -0.54
N VAL A 59 -7.54 -4.06 -1.49
CA VAL A 59 -6.20 -4.19 -2.09
C VAL A 59 -5.83 -2.88 -2.77
N ILE A 60 -4.70 -2.28 -2.37
CA ILE A 60 -4.16 -1.03 -2.92
C ILE A 60 -5.12 0.17 -2.79
N ASP A 61 -5.68 0.35 -1.60
CA ASP A 61 -6.53 1.49 -1.27
C ASP A 61 -5.73 2.72 -0.80
N TRP A 62 -4.57 2.97 -1.43
CA TRP A 62 -3.64 4.01 -0.99
C TRP A 62 -3.37 5.01 -2.09
N VAL A 63 -3.29 6.27 -1.71
CA VAL A 63 -2.93 7.39 -2.58
C VAL A 63 -1.67 8.08 -2.06
N PRO A 64 -0.91 8.79 -2.92
CA PRO A 64 0.13 9.69 -2.45
C PRO A 64 -0.41 10.63 -1.36
N ALA A 65 0.34 10.77 -0.26
CA ALA A 65 -0.17 11.48 0.91
C ALA A 65 -0.42 12.99 0.67
N ASP A 66 0.20 13.56 -0.37
CA ASP A 66 0.03 14.95 -0.81
C ASP A 66 -1.25 15.20 -1.62
N GLU A 67 -1.95 14.15 -2.05
CA GLU A 67 -3.28 14.25 -2.68
C GLU A 67 -4.41 14.45 -1.66
N ILE A 68 -4.15 14.18 -0.38
CA ILE A 68 -5.11 14.38 0.71
C ILE A 68 -4.84 15.72 1.39
N GLN A 69 -5.81 16.64 1.31
CA GLN A 69 -5.79 17.91 2.06
C GLN A 69 -6.44 17.69 3.43
N ASP A 70 -5.76 18.13 4.50
CA ASP A 70 -6.30 18.14 5.88
C ASP A 70 -7.46 19.15 6.03
#